data_AF-A0A935WL80-F1
#
_entry.id   AF-A0A935WL80-F1
#
_cell.length_a   1.000
_cell.length_b   1.000
_cell.length_c   1.000
_cell.angle_alpha   90.00
_cell.angle_beta   90.00
_cell.angle_gamma   90.00
#
_symmetry.space_group_name_H-M   'P 1'
#
loop_
_entity.id
_entity.type
_entity.pdbx_description
1 polymer ?
#
loop_
_entity_poly.entity_id
_entity_poly.type
_entity_poly.pdbx_seq_one_letter_code
_entity_poly.pdbx_strand_id
1 'polypeptide(L)'
;MVAGVGVDIKWSQSLAWMIGRENVGRLCLGLGLESDGEHFSAGLFRASLSNLRSGRNQDKKASLTAEAMASKVSWLAKGERLPADFVARLDPKIRDYILKGGSAQERLSRLARRVPGVFIPRHAICTIARNNDPLRRTRRDSYRESPLGDMAFLSTKYGKDDLHRMGYKDLPKDHWIAVPLADLP
;
A
#
# COMPACT_ATOMS: atom_id res chain seq x y z
N MET A 1 24.03 -2.65 0.07
CA MET A 1 24.93 -1.77 -0.72
C MET A 1 24.23 -1.38 -2.00
N VAL A 2 24.57 -0.22 -2.55
CA VAL A 2 24.14 0.24 -3.87
C VAL A 2 25.39 0.63 -4.65
N ALA A 3 25.60 0.05 -5.84
CA ALA A 3 26.81 0.28 -6.65
C ALA A 3 28.14 0.15 -5.86
N GLY A 4 28.25 -0.86 -4.99
CA GLY A 4 29.45 -1.06 -4.15
C GLY A 4 29.55 -0.17 -2.90
N VAL A 5 28.60 0.73 -2.67
CA VAL A 5 28.63 1.68 -1.54
C VAL A 5 27.67 1.24 -0.44
N GLY A 6 28.13 1.32 0.82
CA GLY A 6 27.29 1.13 2.00
C GLY A 6 26.32 2.30 2.18
N VAL A 7 25.02 2.02 2.00
CA VAL A 7 23.93 2.99 2.19
C VAL A 7 22.96 2.41 3.21
N ASP A 8 22.71 3.16 4.27
CA ASP A 8 21.73 2.82 5.31
C ASP A 8 20.36 3.43 4.96
N ILE A 9 19.27 2.68 5.17
CA ILE A 9 17.91 3.16 4.84
C ILE A 9 17.24 3.67 6.10
N LYS A 10 16.68 4.87 6.01
CA LYS A 10 15.90 5.50 7.08
C LYS A 10 14.52 5.85 6.57
N TRP A 11 13.50 5.49 7.34
CA TRP A 11 12.13 5.88 7.07
C TRP A 11 11.56 6.70 8.23
N SER A 12 10.70 7.67 7.92
CA SER A 12 9.94 8.43 8.91
C SER A 12 8.59 8.86 8.34
N GLN A 13 7.56 8.92 9.17
CA GLN A 13 6.25 9.46 8.77
C GLN A 13 6.26 10.98 8.52
N SER A 14 7.33 11.68 8.89
CA SER A 14 7.40 13.15 8.80
C SER A 14 8.78 13.66 8.36
N LEU A 15 9.53 12.83 7.62
CA LEU A 15 10.93 13.09 7.20
C LEU A 15 11.91 13.38 8.36
N ALA A 16 11.48 13.19 9.61
CA ALA A 16 12.31 13.29 10.80
C ALA A 16 13.13 12.01 10.98
N TRP A 17 14.12 11.78 10.12
CA TRP A 17 14.94 10.56 10.16
C TRP A 17 15.82 10.51 11.40
N MET A 18 15.75 9.40 12.14
CA MET A 18 16.57 9.18 13.33
C MET A 18 17.82 8.38 12.98
N ILE A 19 18.98 9.00 13.14
CA ILE A 19 20.28 8.45 12.79
C ILE A 19 21.00 7.97 14.05
N GLY A 20 21.31 6.68 14.10
CA GLY A 20 22.14 6.09 15.15
C GLY A 20 23.61 6.44 14.99
N ARG A 21 24.37 6.35 16.08
CA ARG A 21 25.81 6.71 16.08
C ARG A 21 26.63 5.83 15.14
N GLU A 22 26.24 4.57 15.00
CA GLU A 22 26.83 3.60 14.08
C GLU A 22 26.71 3.98 12.60
N ASN A 23 25.79 4.90 12.29
CA ASN A 23 25.55 5.40 10.94
C ASN A 23 26.27 6.73 10.66
N VAL A 24 26.99 7.30 11.64
CA VAL A 24 27.78 8.52 11.43
C VAL A 24 28.89 8.25 10.40
N GLY A 25 29.06 9.17 9.45
CA GLY A 25 29.99 9.08 8.33
C GLY A 25 29.46 8.25 7.14
N ARG A 26 28.39 7.47 7.33
CA ARG A 26 27.77 6.67 6.26
C ARG A 26 26.84 7.51 5.39
N LEU A 27 26.60 7.02 4.18
CA LEU A 27 25.51 7.51 3.36
C LEU A 27 24.19 6.91 3.86
N CYS A 28 23.16 7.73 3.87
CA CYS A 28 21.81 7.36 4.25
C CYS A 28 20.84 7.72 3.12
N LEU A 29 19.94 6.79 2.81
CA LEU A 29 18.75 7.04 2.01
C LEU A 29 17.58 7.28 2.97
N GLY A 30 17.18 8.54 3.07
CA GLY A 30 15.99 8.96 3.81
C GLY A 30 14.74 8.87 2.95
N LEU A 31 13.70 8.25 3.49
CA LEU A 31 12.37 8.12 2.89
C LEU A 31 11.33 8.62 3.90
N GLY A 32 10.26 9.25 3.43
CA GLY A 32 9.18 9.58 4.33
C GLY A 32 8.03 10.29 3.67
N LEU A 33 6.97 10.49 4.46
CA LEU A 33 5.82 11.26 4.04
C LEU A 33 6.05 12.73 4.33
N GLU A 34 5.49 13.57 3.47
CA GLU A 34 5.23 14.96 3.79
C GLU A 34 4.10 15.07 4.82
N SER A 35 3.93 16.26 5.39
CA SER A 35 2.95 16.51 6.46
C SER A 35 1.49 16.24 6.07
N ASP A 36 1.17 16.21 4.77
CA ASP A 36 -0.17 15.92 4.26
C ASP A 36 -0.49 14.42 4.19
N GLY A 37 0.51 13.54 4.29
CA GLY A 37 0.36 12.10 4.16
C GLY A 37 0.03 11.60 2.74
N GLU A 38 -0.07 12.50 1.76
CA GLU A 38 -0.34 12.18 0.36
C GLU A 38 0.91 12.28 -0.51
N HIS A 39 1.92 13.03 -0.07
CA HIS A 39 3.19 13.17 -0.76
C HIS A 39 4.30 12.48 0.00
N PHE A 40 5.33 12.06 -0.73
CA PHE A 40 6.53 11.47 -0.18
C PHE A 40 7.78 12.17 -0.71
N SER A 41 8.85 12.05 0.07
CA SER A 41 10.18 12.48 -0.33
C SER A 41 11.20 11.38 -0.10
N ALA A 42 12.19 11.34 -0.98
CA ALA A 42 13.32 10.43 -0.94
C ALA A 42 14.60 11.21 -1.19
N GLY A 43 15.57 11.12 -0.29
CA GLY A 43 16.81 11.89 -0.38
C GLY A 43 18.03 11.13 0.12
N LEU A 44 19.16 11.35 -0.54
CA LEU A 44 20.45 10.81 -0.13
C LEU A 44 21.24 11.88 0.63
N PHE A 45 21.85 11.51 1.74
CA PHE A 45 22.70 12.41 2.51
C PHE A 45 23.81 11.66 3.23
N ARG A 46 24.87 12.38 3.62
CA ARG A 46 25.90 11.84 4.53
C ARG A 46 25.60 12.28 5.96
N ALA A 47 25.53 11.31 6.87
CA ALA A 47 25.30 11.55 8.28
C ALA A 47 26.59 12.02 9.00
N SER A 48 27.05 13.24 8.76
CA SER A 48 28.15 13.82 9.54
C SER A 48 27.64 14.39 10.88
N LEU A 49 28.52 14.46 11.88
CA LEU A 49 28.16 15.06 13.18
C LEU A 49 27.71 16.52 13.04
N SER A 50 28.27 17.28 12.09
CA SER A 50 27.88 18.66 11.79
C SER A 50 26.45 18.79 11.25
N ASN A 51 25.94 17.74 10.61
CA ASN A 51 24.62 17.74 10.00
C ASN A 51 23.54 17.24 10.96
N LEU A 52 23.92 16.66 12.10
CA LEU A 52 23.01 16.10 13.08
C LEU A 52 22.78 17.11 14.22
N ARG A 53 21.57 17.12 14.76
CA ARG A 53 21.25 17.89 15.96
C ARG A 53 22.07 17.38 17.14
N SER A 54 22.49 18.30 18.02
CA SER A 54 23.22 17.97 19.25
C SER A 54 22.36 17.15 20.23
N GLY A 55 21.05 17.37 20.21
CA GLY A 55 20.07 16.62 21.00
C GLY A 55 19.97 15.17 20.55
N ARG A 56 20.13 14.25 21.51
CA ARG A 56 20.01 12.81 21.30
C ARG A 56 18.82 12.28 22.08
N ASN A 57 18.06 11.37 21.49
CA ASN A 57 17.01 10.64 22.22
C ASN A 57 17.64 9.62 23.21
N GLN A 58 16.79 8.89 23.95
CA GLN A 58 17.23 7.86 24.89
C GLN A 58 18.13 6.79 24.23
N ASP A 59 17.88 6.45 22.97
CA ASP A 59 18.69 5.54 22.14
C ASP A 59 19.96 6.18 21.56
N LYS A 60 20.29 7.41 21.96
CA LYS A 60 21.43 8.18 21.45
C LYS A 60 21.37 8.52 19.95
N LYS A 61 20.19 8.43 19.31
CA LYS A 61 19.93 8.79 17.91
C LYS A 61 19.67 10.30 17.78
N ALA A 62 20.06 10.87 16.66
CA ALA A 62 19.84 12.28 16.33
C ALA A 62 19.25 12.43 14.92
N SER A 63 18.46 13.49 14.71
CA SER A 63 17.95 13.87 13.39
C SER A 63 18.83 14.92 12.72
N LEU A 64 18.61 15.17 11.43
CA LEU A 64 19.28 16.25 10.71
C LEU A 64 18.88 17.63 11.30
N THR A 65 19.82 18.57 11.25
CA THR A 65 19.49 20.00 11.45
C THR A 65 18.63 20.49 10.28
N ALA A 66 17.85 21.56 10.49
CA ALA A 66 17.04 22.14 9.42
C ALA A 66 17.90 22.62 8.25
N GLU A 67 19.05 23.23 8.54
CA GLU A 67 20.03 23.65 7.54
C GLU A 67 20.57 22.46 6.71
N ALA A 68 20.92 21.35 7.38
CA ALA A 68 21.39 20.16 6.69
C ALA A 68 20.30 19.51 5.84
N MET A 69 19.06 19.47 6.33
CA MET A 69 17.91 19.00 5.54
C MET A 69 17.74 19.81 4.25
N ALA A 70 17.89 21.14 4.33
CA ALA A 70 17.72 22.03 3.20
C ALA A 70 18.90 22.00 2.20
N SER A 71 20.13 21.85 2.69
CA SER A 71 21.34 22.08 1.87
C SER A 71 22.21 20.84 1.63
N LYS A 72 22.06 19.77 2.41
CA LYS A 72 22.94 18.58 2.36
C LYS A 72 22.22 17.32 1.89
N VAL A 73 20.90 17.37 1.74
CA VAL A 73 20.12 16.27 1.17
C VAL A 73 20.04 16.43 -0.33
N SER A 74 20.56 15.45 -1.06
CA SER A 74 20.35 15.30 -2.49
C SER A 74 19.04 14.57 -2.71
N TRP A 75 17.98 15.31 -3.04
CA TRP A 75 16.65 14.76 -3.27
C TRP A 75 16.59 13.98 -4.58
N LEU A 76 16.13 12.73 -4.48
CA LEU A 76 15.78 11.87 -5.61
C LEU A 76 14.31 12.04 -6.00
N ALA A 77 13.47 12.30 -5.00
CA ALA A 77 12.06 12.68 -5.12
C ALA A 77 11.76 13.67 -3.98
N LYS A 78 11.07 14.77 -4.26
CA LYS A 78 10.74 15.76 -3.24
C LYS A 78 9.29 16.22 -3.37
N GLY A 79 8.47 15.85 -2.40
CA GLY A 79 7.04 16.16 -2.40
C GLY A 79 6.31 15.49 -3.58
N GLU A 80 6.76 14.31 -3.98
CA GLU A 80 6.13 13.56 -5.07
C GLU A 80 4.85 12.90 -4.56
N ARG A 81 3.80 12.87 -5.40
CA ARG A 81 2.51 12.33 -4.98
C ARG A 81 2.59 10.81 -4.84
N LEU A 82 2.15 10.28 -3.70
CA LEU A 82 1.94 8.86 -3.56
C LEU A 82 0.84 8.41 -4.53
N PRO A 83 1.05 7.31 -5.28
CA PRO A 83 -0.02 6.72 -6.04
C PRO A 83 -1.17 6.37 -5.09
N ALA A 84 -2.36 6.93 -5.36
CA ALA A 84 -3.52 6.63 -4.56
C ALA A 84 -3.81 5.12 -4.61
N ASP A 85 -3.86 4.49 -3.44
CA ASP A 85 -4.23 3.08 -3.32
C ASP A 85 -5.66 2.85 -3.86
N PHE A 86 -5.96 1.63 -4.31
CA PHE A 86 -7.29 1.28 -4.81
C PHE A 86 -8.39 1.69 -3.82
N VAL A 87 -8.21 1.39 -2.53
CA VAL A 87 -9.20 1.69 -1.49
C VAL A 87 -9.35 3.21 -1.28
N ALA A 88 -8.27 3.97 -1.43
CA ALA A 88 -8.28 5.42 -1.30
C ALA A 88 -9.00 6.11 -2.47
N ARG A 89 -8.99 5.50 -3.67
CA ARG A 89 -9.68 6.02 -4.87
C ARG A 89 -11.18 5.72 -4.93
N LEU A 90 -11.69 4.86 -4.05
CA LEU A 90 -13.12 4.59 -3.97
C LEU A 90 -13.87 5.87 -3.56
N ASP A 91 -15.10 6.04 -4.06
CA ASP A 91 -16.01 7.08 -3.57
C ASP A 91 -16.08 7.01 -2.03
N PRO A 92 -15.91 8.13 -1.30
CA PRO A 92 -15.83 8.11 0.16
C PRO A 92 -17.03 7.45 0.84
N LYS A 93 -18.25 7.63 0.31
CA LYS A 93 -19.45 7.00 0.87
C LYS A 93 -19.44 5.50 0.66
N ILE A 94 -19.03 5.05 -0.53
CA ILE A 94 -18.87 3.62 -0.85
C ILE A 94 -17.76 3.00 0.02
N ARG A 95 -16.61 3.65 0.11
CA ARG A 95 -15.47 3.23 0.93
C ARG A 95 -15.88 3.07 2.39
N ASP A 96 -16.53 4.08 2.96
CA ASP A 96 -16.94 4.06 4.35
C ASP A 96 -18.01 2.98 4.60
N TYR A 97 -18.95 2.80 3.67
CA TYR A 97 -19.91 1.71 3.71
C TYR A 97 -19.22 0.34 3.70
N ILE A 98 -18.24 0.12 2.82
CA ILE A 98 -17.47 -1.12 2.76
C ILE A 98 -16.73 -1.33 4.08
N LEU A 99 -15.98 -0.34 4.56
CA LEU A 99 -15.11 -0.47 5.74
C LEU A 99 -15.88 -0.61 7.07
N LYS A 100 -17.14 -0.14 7.12
CA LYS A 100 -18.05 -0.31 8.27
C LYS A 100 -18.60 -1.74 8.42
N GLY A 101 -18.28 -2.68 7.52
CA GLY A 101 -18.69 -4.08 7.69
C GLY A 101 -18.04 -4.71 8.92
N GLY A 102 -18.82 -5.41 9.73
CA GLY A 102 -18.38 -6.00 11.01
C GLY A 102 -17.44 -7.19 10.83
N SER A 103 -17.54 -7.91 9.70
CA SER A 103 -16.67 -9.06 9.39
C SER A 103 -15.92 -8.90 8.08
N ALA A 104 -14.82 -9.64 7.92
CA ALA A 104 -14.08 -9.67 6.66
C ALA A 104 -14.98 -10.12 5.49
N GLN A 105 -15.87 -11.09 5.73
CA GLN A 105 -16.79 -11.57 4.71
C GLN A 105 -17.76 -10.46 4.29
N GLU A 106 -18.36 -9.78 5.26
CA GLU A 106 -19.30 -8.70 5.00
C GLU A 106 -18.65 -7.56 4.22
N ARG A 107 -17.42 -7.15 4.59
CA ARG A 107 -16.68 -6.11 3.87
C ARG A 107 -16.41 -6.52 2.41
N LEU A 108 -16.03 -7.77 2.17
CA LEU A 108 -15.83 -8.29 0.81
C LEU A 108 -17.13 -8.42 0.01
N SER A 109 -18.24 -8.80 0.64
CA SER A 109 -19.56 -8.81 -0.02
C SER A 109 -20.04 -7.39 -0.35
N ARG A 110 -19.81 -6.42 0.55
CA ARG A 110 -20.09 -4.99 0.28
C ARG A 110 -19.23 -4.46 -0.88
N LEU A 111 -17.94 -4.81 -0.91
CA LEU A 111 -17.03 -4.48 -2.01
C LEU A 111 -17.55 -5.03 -3.33
N ALA A 112 -17.88 -6.33 -3.38
CA ALA A 112 -18.37 -6.97 -4.60
C ALA A 112 -19.62 -6.28 -5.15
N ARG A 113 -20.62 -5.99 -4.29
CA ARG A 113 -21.88 -5.36 -4.70
C ARG A 113 -21.75 -3.90 -5.09
N ARG A 114 -20.84 -3.14 -4.47
CA ARG A 114 -20.70 -1.70 -4.71
C ARG A 114 -19.66 -1.35 -5.77
N VAL A 115 -18.78 -2.28 -6.10
CA VAL A 115 -17.70 -2.07 -7.07
C VAL A 115 -17.63 -3.25 -8.07
N PRO A 116 -18.74 -3.60 -8.75
CA PRO A 116 -18.72 -4.65 -9.78
C PRO A 116 -17.98 -4.16 -11.03
N GLY A 117 -17.45 -5.09 -11.83
CA GLY A 117 -16.87 -4.76 -13.13
C GLY A 117 -15.50 -4.07 -13.11
N VAL A 118 -14.91 -3.87 -11.93
CA VAL A 118 -13.61 -3.18 -11.75
C VAL A 118 -12.52 -4.18 -11.36
N PHE A 119 -11.31 -3.98 -11.88
CA PHE A 119 -10.13 -4.76 -11.51
C PHE A 119 -9.63 -4.36 -10.11
N ILE A 120 -9.79 -5.27 -9.17
CA ILE A 120 -9.43 -5.10 -7.75
C ILE A 120 -8.10 -5.82 -7.50
N PRO A 121 -7.03 -5.11 -7.14
CA PRO A 121 -5.75 -5.74 -6.88
C PRO A 121 -5.78 -6.51 -5.55
N ARG A 122 -4.93 -7.54 -5.44
CA ARG A 122 -4.78 -8.37 -4.23
C ARG A 122 -4.65 -7.56 -2.94
N HIS A 123 -3.80 -6.54 -2.93
CA HIS A 123 -3.56 -5.73 -1.73
C HIS A 123 -4.83 -5.03 -1.26
N ALA A 124 -5.71 -4.57 -2.17
CA ALA A 124 -6.97 -3.94 -1.80
C ALA A 124 -7.92 -4.94 -1.11
N ILE A 125 -7.98 -6.18 -1.60
CA ILE A 125 -8.75 -7.25 -0.97
C ILE A 125 -8.22 -7.51 0.45
N CYS A 126 -6.90 -7.59 0.62
CA CYS A 126 -6.27 -7.75 1.93
C CYS A 126 -6.58 -6.58 2.87
N THR A 127 -6.45 -5.33 2.40
CA THR A 127 -6.74 -4.10 3.16
C THR A 127 -8.20 -4.04 3.62
N ILE A 128 -9.13 -4.41 2.74
CA ILE A 128 -10.57 -4.42 3.07
C ILE A 128 -10.92 -5.57 4.00
N ALA A 129 -10.37 -6.76 3.78
CA ALA A 129 -10.68 -7.94 4.59
C ALA A 129 -10.09 -7.85 6.01
N ARG A 130 -8.90 -7.26 6.20
CA ARG A 130 -8.21 -7.12 7.51
C ARG A 130 -8.03 -8.45 8.25
N ASN A 131 -7.58 -9.49 7.54
CA ASN A 131 -7.37 -10.82 8.14
C ASN A 131 -6.19 -11.58 7.49
N ASN A 132 -5.83 -12.71 8.08
CA ASN A 132 -4.67 -13.52 7.65
C ASN A 132 -4.93 -14.37 6.40
N ASP A 133 -6.19 -14.61 6.02
CA ASP A 133 -6.54 -15.39 4.82
C ASP A 133 -7.74 -14.78 4.07
N PRO A 134 -7.53 -13.65 3.38
CA PRO A 134 -8.60 -12.90 2.75
C PRO A 134 -9.08 -13.57 1.45
N LEU A 135 -8.20 -14.29 0.76
CA LEU A 135 -8.50 -14.85 -0.55
C LEU A 135 -9.31 -16.14 -0.51
N ARG A 136 -9.27 -16.91 0.60
CA ARG A 136 -10.21 -18.03 0.75
C ARG A 136 -11.66 -17.55 0.73
N ARG A 137 -11.92 -16.31 1.13
CA ARG A 137 -13.26 -15.70 1.18
C ARG A 137 -13.76 -15.16 -0.16
N THR A 138 -12.91 -15.11 -1.17
CA THR A 138 -13.28 -14.68 -2.53
C THR A 138 -13.69 -15.85 -3.42
N ARG A 139 -13.55 -17.10 -2.96
CA ARG A 139 -13.90 -18.30 -3.71
C ARG A 139 -14.90 -19.16 -2.97
N ARG A 140 -15.68 -19.94 -3.73
CA ARG A 140 -16.52 -20.99 -3.17
C ARG A 140 -15.63 -22.14 -2.67
N ASP A 141 -15.86 -22.59 -1.44
CA ASP A 141 -15.38 -23.90 -1.00
C ASP A 141 -16.40 -24.95 -1.44
N SER A 142 -15.94 -26.14 -1.82
CA SER A 142 -16.75 -27.23 -2.41
C SER A 142 -17.96 -27.68 -1.56
N TYR A 143 -18.03 -27.28 -0.29
CA TYR A 143 -19.10 -27.65 0.64
C TYR A 143 -19.93 -26.46 1.14
N ARG A 144 -19.80 -25.25 0.57
CA ARG A 144 -20.51 -24.05 1.02
C ARG A 144 -21.16 -23.27 -0.12
N GLU A 145 -22.25 -22.60 0.18
CA GLU A 145 -22.83 -21.58 -0.70
C GLU A 145 -21.81 -20.46 -0.96
N SER A 146 -21.98 -19.73 -2.07
CA SER A 146 -21.09 -18.60 -2.40
C SER A 146 -21.03 -17.66 -1.20
N PRO A 147 -19.84 -17.36 -0.64
CA PRO A 147 -19.73 -16.50 0.52
C PRO A 147 -20.10 -15.03 0.19
N LEU A 148 -20.32 -14.73 -1.08
CA LEU A 148 -20.70 -13.42 -1.61
C LEU A 148 -22.19 -13.34 -2.02
N GLY A 149 -22.97 -14.40 -1.80
CA GLY A 149 -24.38 -14.46 -2.16
C GLY A 149 -24.58 -14.47 -3.68
N ASP A 150 -25.22 -13.42 -4.19
CA ASP A 150 -25.56 -13.16 -5.60
C ASP A 150 -24.38 -12.71 -6.46
N MET A 151 -23.18 -12.60 -5.89
CA MET A 151 -21.97 -12.15 -6.57
C MET A 151 -20.91 -13.27 -6.65
N ALA A 152 -20.00 -13.15 -7.60
CA ALA A 152 -18.77 -13.92 -7.71
C ALA A 152 -17.56 -13.00 -7.85
N PHE A 153 -16.44 -13.40 -7.24
CA PHE A 153 -15.12 -12.84 -7.53
C PHE A 153 -14.40 -13.76 -8.51
N LEU A 154 -14.11 -13.26 -9.71
CA LEU A 154 -13.35 -13.98 -10.72
C LEU A 154 -11.91 -13.48 -10.78
N SER A 155 -10.99 -14.32 -11.21
CA SER A 155 -9.57 -13.99 -11.42
C SER A 155 -8.98 -14.82 -12.55
N THR A 156 -7.77 -14.50 -13.00
CA THR A 156 -7.06 -15.32 -14.01
C THR A 156 -6.83 -16.78 -13.57
N LYS A 157 -6.94 -17.08 -12.27
CA LYS A 157 -6.87 -18.44 -11.71
C LYS A 157 -8.24 -19.10 -11.51
N TYR A 158 -9.31 -18.33 -11.35
CA TYR A 158 -10.64 -18.82 -10.97
C TYR A 158 -11.71 -18.16 -11.85
N GLY A 159 -12.41 -18.94 -12.69
CA GLY A 159 -13.42 -18.42 -13.62
C GLY A 159 -12.83 -17.73 -14.85
N LYS A 160 -11.64 -18.17 -15.31
CA LYS A 160 -10.96 -17.61 -16.49
C LYS A 160 -11.81 -17.69 -17.76
N ASP A 161 -12.50 -18.81 -17.97
CA ASP A 161 -13.33 -18.99 -19.17
C ASP A 161 -14.56 -18.06 -19.14
N ASP A 162 -15.15 -17.86 -17.96
CA ASP A 162 -16.25 -16.91 -17.76
C ASP A 162 -15.76 -15.47 -18.02
N LEU A 163 -14.58 -15.10 -17.48
CA LEU A 163 -13.95 -13.80 -17.76
C LEU A 163 -13.80 -13.53 -19.26
N HIS A 164 -13.28 -14.51 -20.00
CA HIS A 164 -13.11 -14.39 -21.45
C HIS A 164 -14.44 -14.24 -22.18
N ARG A 165 -15.46 -15.03 -21.80
CA ARG A 165 -16.82 -14.95 -22.37
C ARG A 165 -17.49 -13.61 -22.08
N MET A 166 -17.23 -13.03 -20.90
CA MET A 166 -17.70 -11.69 -20.50
C MET A 166 -16.88 -10.53 -21.10
N GLY A 167 -15.82 -10.82 -21.87
CA GLY A 167 -14.99 -9.79 -22.52
C GLY A 167 -13.83 -9.24 -21.68
N TYR A 168 -13.61 -9.75 -20.47
CA TYR A 168 -12.49 -9.37 -19.60
C TYR A 168 -11.21 -10.14 -19.97
N LYS A 169 -10.56 -9.72 -21.06
CA LYS A 169 -9.37 -10.42 -21.61
C LYS A 169 -8.05 -10.02 -20.96
N ASP A 170 -7.97 -8.82 -20.38
CA ASP A 170 -6.72 -8.20 -19.90
C ASP A 170 -6.65 -8.05 -18.38
N LEU A 171 -7.31 -8.94 -17.63
CA LEU A 171 -7.22 -8.92 -16.16
C LEU A 171 -5.78 -9.23 -15.72
N PRO A 172 -5.09 -8.33 -15.00
CA PRO A 172 -3.72 -8.59 -14.58
C PRO A 172 -3.63 -9.75 -13.59
N LYS A 173 -2.45 -10.37 -13.48
CA LYS A 173 -2.18 -11.35 -12.42
C LYS A 173 -2.44 -10.73 -11.04
N ASP A 174 -2.92 -11.54 -10.09
CA ASP A 174 -3.24 -11.11 -8.72
C ASP A 174 -4.29 -9.97 -8.66
N HIS A 175 -5.19 -9.92 -9.64
CA HIS A 175 -6.39 -9.09 -9.62
C HIS A 175 -7.66 -9.94 -9.66
N TRP A 176 -8.73 -9.37 -9.12
CA TRP A 176 -10.08 -9.92 -9.13
C TRP A 176 -11.04 -8.95 -9.77
N ILE A 177 -12.17 -9.46 -10.22
CA ILE A 177 -13.33 -8.67 -10.62
C ILE A 177 -14.57 -9.25 -9.98
N ALA A 178 -15.42 -8.39 -9.42
CA ALA A 178 -16.73 -8.81 -8.94
C ALA A 178 -17.75 -8.73 -10.07
N VAL A 179 -18.53 -9.80 -10.23
CA VAL A 179 -19.63 -9.87 -11.20
C VAL A 179 -20.87 -10.48 -10.55
N PRO A 180 -22.09 -10.06 -10.94
CA PRO A 180 -23.31 -10.77 -10.55
C PRO A 180 -23.29 -12.22 -11.07
N LEU A 181 -23.77 -13.17 -10.26
CA LEU A 181 -23.90 -14.57 -10.68
C LEU A 181 -24.86 -14.74 -11.85
N ALA A 182 -25.87 -13.87 -11.95
CA ALA A 182 -26.82 -13.86 -13.05
C ALA A 182 -26.19 -13.49 -14.41
N ASP A 183 -25.02 -12.86 -14.39
CA ASP A 183 -24.28 -12.44 -15.59
C ASP A 183 -23.24 -13.49 -16.02
N LEU A 184 -23.09 -14.59 -15.27
CA LEU A 184 -22.19 -15.68 -15.63
C LEU A 184 -22.78 -16.51 -16.79
N PRO A 185 -21.98 -16.90 -17.80
CA PRO A 185 -22.45 -17.61 -18.98
C PRO A 185 -22.52 -19.14 -18.81
#